data_AF-I3Z186-F1
#
_entry.id   AF-I3Z186-F1
#
_cell.length_a   1.000
_cell.length_b   1.000
_cell.length_c   1.000
_cell.angle_alpha   90.00
_cell.angle_beta   90.00
_cell.angle_gamma   90.00
#
_symmetry.space_group_name_H-M   'P 1'
#
loop_
_entity.id
_entity.type
_entity.pdbx_description
1 polymer ?
#
loop_
_entity_poly.entity_id
_entity_poly.type
_entity_poly.pdbx_seq_one_letter_code
_entity_poly.pdbx_strand_id
1 'polypeptide(L)'
;MNYWLHRISHHPELSYPLLENGYLSIGFSDMINNEIIDKVLLDDWDYFNELFQMTWSSIPKTRFNLWNFLKMAKGDLVIVPSWGTFFVCQIKEERPVKIGDAFFDGLKTWQGMPVTRHEDRLISESGNTFDLGFAWSVNVLYKHIPRAKFADSKLTSRMKIRQTNANISDLKENIESSIKSWILWKEIS
;
A
#
# COMPACT_ATOMS: atom_id res chain seq x y z
N MET A 1 -7.12 14.25 -7.00
CA MET A 1 -5.84 13.55 -6.86
C MET A 1 -5.27 13.87 -5.50
N ASN A 2 -5.18 12.86 -4.65
CA ASN A 2 -4.56 12.91 -3.33
C ASN A 2 -3.14 12.36 -3.38
N TYR A 3 -2.39 12.63 -2.32
CA TYR A 3 -1.07 12.06 -2.08
C TYR A 3 -1.15 11.25 -0.80
N TRP A 4 -0.68 10.02 -0.88
CA TRP A 4 -0.71 9.06 0.22
C TRP A 4 0.70 8.65 0.58
N LEU A 5 0.86 8.28 1.85
CA LEU A 5 2.01 7.52 2.30
C LEU A 5 1.53 6.11 2.60
N HIS A 6 2.25 5.11 2.11
CA HIS A 6 2.01 3.72 2.48
C HIS A 6 3.32 3.04 2.90
N ARG A 7 3.38 2.51 4.12
CA ARG A 7 4.55 1.79 4.63
C ARG A 7 4.36 0.29 4.50
N ILE A 8 5.33 -0.36 3.87
CA ILE A 8 5.48 -1.81 3.92
C ILE A 8 6.27 -2.16 5.19
N SER A 9 5.58 -2.65 6.21
CA SER A 9 6.19 -3.15 7.46
C SER A 9 5.74 -4.55 7.85
N HIS A 10 4.62 -5.01 7.30
CA HIS A 10 4.07 -6.33 7.56
C HIS A 10 4.20 -7.18 6.29
N HIS A 11 4.65 -8.42 6.44
CA HIS A 11 5.03 -9.30 5.33
C HIS A 11 5.87 -8.61 4.23
N PRO A 12 6.97 -7.88 4.55
CA PRO A 12 7.81 -7.24 3.55
C PRO A 12 8.38 -8.25 2.54
N GLU A 13 8.58 -9.50 2.97
CA GLU A 13 9.05 -10.60 2.13
C GLU A 13 8.15 -10.90 0.94
N LEU A 14 6.87 -10.53 1.00
CA LEU A 14 5.91 -10.73 -0.08
C LEU A 14 5.37 -9.40 -0.64
N SER A 15 5.20 -8.39 0.20
CA SER A 15 4.66 -7.09 -0.20
C SER A 15 5.57 -6.34 -1.17
N TYR A 16 6.90 -6.46 -1.04
CA TYR A 16 7.82 -5.85 -2.02
C TYR A 16 7.77 -6.57 -3.39
N PRO A 17 7.83 -7.92 -3.48
CA PRO A 17 7.57 -8.63 -4.72
C PRO A 17 6.24 -8.27 -5.38
N LEU A 18 5.15 -8.15 -4.61
CA LEU A 18 3.86 -7.69 -5.13
C LEU A 18 3.95 -6.26 -5.70
N LEU A 19 4.58 -5.34 -4.97
CA LEU A 19 4.76 -3.96 -5.41
C LEU A 19 5.55 -3.88 -6.71
N GLU A 20 6.64 -4.64 -6.83
CA GLU A 20 7.45 -4.69 -8.03
C GLU A 20 6.68 -5.20 -9.26
N ASN A 21 5.65 -6.01 -9.02
CA ASN A 21 4.72 -6.54 -10.02
C ASN A 21 3.40 -5.73 -10.11
N GLY A 22 3.37 -4.51 -9.58
CA GLY A 22 2.26 -3.57 -9.76
C GLY A 22 1.11 -3.72 -8.77
N TYR A 23 1.34 -4.31 -7.60
CA TYR A 23 0.35 -4.42 -6.52
C TYR A 23 0.86 -3.84 -5.20
N LEU A 24 0.19 -2.80 -4.70
CA LEU A 24 0.42 -2.29 -3.36
C LEU A 24 -0.56 -2.99 -2.39
N SER A 25 -0.06 -3.71 -1.38
CA SER A 25 -0.88 -4.51 -0.47
C SER A 25 -1.00 -3.90 0.94
N ILE A 26 -2.01 -4.31 1.70
CA ILE A 26 -2.15 -4.05 3.14
C ILE A 26 -2.62 -5.34 3.84
N GLY A 27 -2.40 -5.47 5.15
CA GLY A 27 -2.91 -6.59 5.97
C GLY A 27 -4.43 -6.60 6.16
N PHE A 28 -4.89 -7.09 7.31
CA PHE A 28 -6.32 -7.21 7.68
C PHE A 28 -7.05 -8.35 6.96
N SER A 29 -6.41 -9.52 6.88
CA SER A 29 -6.96 -10.69 6.20
C SER A 29 -8.24 -11.23 6.84
N ASP A 30 -8.44 -10.96 8.12
CA ASP A 30 -9.68 -11.33 8.83
C ASP A 30 -10.90 -10.51 8.36
N MET A 31 -10.66 -9.40 7.66
CA MET A 31 -11.70 -8.51 7.14
C MET A 31 -11.98 -8.72 5.65
N ILE A 32 -11.36 -9.73 5.01
CA ILE A 32 -11.49 -9.96 3.57
C ILE A 32 -12.94 -10.28 3.21
N ASN A 33 -13.59 -9.33 2.55
CA ASN A 33 -14.81 -9.53 1.78
C ASN A 33 -14.97 -8.37 0.78
N ASN A 34 -15.90 -8.49 -0.17
CA ASN A 34 -16.17 -7.39 -1.12
C ASN A 34 -17.00 -6.26 -0.49
N GLU A 35 -17.83 -6.59 0.49
CA GLU A 35 -18.77 -5.65 1.11
C GLU A 35 -18.04 -4.49 1.81
N ILE A 36 -16.96 -4.76 2.56
CA ILE A 36 -16.14 -3.73 3.20
C ILE A 36 -15.56 -2.75 2.17
N ILE A 37 -15.17 -3.24 0.98
CA ILE A 37 -14.69 -2.37 -0.09
C ILE A 37 -15.82 -1.47 -0.57
N ASP A 38 -17.00 -2.02 -0.85
CA ASP A 38 -18.18 -1.25 -1.27
C ASP A 38 -18.55 -0.18 -0.24
N LYS A 39 -18.61 -0.58 1.02
CA LYS A 39 -19.03 0.28 2.12
C LYS A 39 -18.05 1.41 2.40
N VAL A 40 -16.76 1.14 2.35
CA VAL A 40 -15.73 2.20 2.49
C VAL A 40 -15.78 3.18 1.32
N LEU A 41 -15.99 2.70 0.08
CA LEU A 41 -16.12 3.57 -1.09
C LEU A 41 -17.40 4.42 -1.07
N LEU A 42 -18.45 3.95 -0.39
CA LEU A 42 -19.68 4.69 -0.14
C LEU A 42 -19.62 5.59 1.11
N ASP A 43 -18.46 5.73 1.75
CA ASP A 43 -18.28 6.51 2.98
C ASP A 43 -19.10 6.01 4.19
N ASP A 44 -19.43 4.71 4.23
CA ASP A 44 -20.18 4.07 5.32
C ASP A 44 -19.25 3.77 6.51
N TRP A 45 -18.96 4.82 7.29
CA TRP A 45 -18.07 4.76 8.45
C TRP A 45 -18.64 3.91 9.60
N ASP A 46 -19.96 3.88 9.74
CA ASP A 46 -20.62 3.15 10.81
C ASP A 46 -20.54 1.64 10.56
N TYR A 47 -20.88 1.18 9.35
CA TYR A 47 -20.65 -0.21 8.95
C TYR A 47 -19.20 -0.64 9.19
N PHE A 48 -18.24 0.21 8.80
CA PHE A 48 -16.83 -0.09 8.97
C PHE A 48 -16.45 -0.26 10.45
N ASN A 49 -16.94 0.60 11.35
CA ASN A 49 -16.67 0.45 12.79
C ASN A 49 -17.37 -0.78 13.38
N GLU A 50 -18.61 -1.07 12.97
CA GLU A 50 -19.36 -2.24 13.39
C GLU A 50 -18.66 -3.54 12.99
N LEU A 51 -18.13 -3.62 11.76
CA LEU A 51 -17.35 -4.76 11.30
C LEU A 51 -16.13 -5.02 12.18
N PHE A 52 -15.38 -3.97 12.55
CA PHE A 52 -14.26 -4.12 13.48
C PHE A 52 -14.70 -4.60 14.86
N GLN A 53 -15.79 -4.02 15.39
CA GLN A 53 -16.36 -4.43 16.67
C GLN A 53 -16.83 -5.88 16.65
N MET A 54 -17.41 -6.36 15.56
CA MET A 54 -17.86 -7.75 15.40
C MET A 54 -16.67 -8.72 15.28
N THR A 55 -15.71 -8.44 14.40
CA THR A 55 -14.61 -9.36 14.09
C THR A 55 -13.57 -9.42 15.21
N TRP A 56 -13.25 -8.27 15.83
CA TRP A 56 -12.16 -8.18 16.81
C TRP A 56 -12.63 -7.78 18.21
N SER A 57 -13.94 -7.68 18.44
CA SER A 57 -14.50 -7.22 19.73
C SER A 57 -13.97 -5.86 20.18
N SER A 58 -13.42 -5.06 19.26
CA SER A 58 -12.78 -3.77 19.54
C SER A 58 -12.67 -2.90 18.28
N ILE A 59 -12.55 -1.58 18.48
CA ILE A 59 -12.43 -0.60 17.39
C ILE A 59 -11.04 0.07 17.46
N PRO A 60 -9.98 -0.61 16.99
CA PRO A 60 -8.61 -0.13 17.16
C PRO A 60 -8.33 1.11 16.30
N LYS A 61 -7.35 1.93 16.71
CA LYS A 61 -6.88 3.08 15.91
C LYS A 61 -6.22 2.65 14.60
N THR A 62 -5.72 1.41 14.51
CA THR A 62 -5.10 0.89 13.28
C THR A 62 -6.09 0.78 12.12
N ARG A 63 -7.40 0.71 12.38
CA ARG A 63 -8.45 0.65 11.35
C ARG A 63 -8.42 1.84 10.39
N PHE A 64 -7.98 3.02 10.86
CA PHE A 64 -7.84 4.20 10.01
C PHE A 64 -6.86 3.96 8.86
N ASN A 65 -5.84 3.09 9.05
CA ASN A 65 -4.95 2.71 7.97
C ASN A 65 -5.69 1.94 6.86
N LEU A 66 -6.56 1.00 7.25
CA LEU A 66 -7.34 0.22 6.30
C LEU A 66 -8.38 1.10 5.60
N TRP A 67 -9.09 1.95 6.35
CA TRP A 67 -10.03 2.93 5.79
C TRP A 67 -9.37 3.80 4.73
N ASN A 68 -8.27 4.46 5.08
CA ASN A 68 -7.54 5.33 4.15
C ASN A 68 -7.04 4.56 2.93
N PHE A 69 -6.51 3.36 3.14
CA PHE A 69 -6.03 2.52 2.05
C PHE A 69 -7.14 2.15 1.08
N LEU A 70 -8.30 1.71 1.56
CA LEU A 70 -9.44 1.34 0.71
C LEU A 70 -10.09 2.57 0.04
N LYS A 71 -9.96 3.77 0.62
CA LYS A 71 -10.47 5.04 0.06
C LYS A 71 -9.59 5.69 -1.01
N MET A 72 -8.40 5.17 -1.29
CA MET A 72 -7.58 5.72 -2.38
C MET A 72 -8.34 5.67 -3.71
N ALA A 73 -8.00 6.54 -4.66
CA ALA A 73 -8.68 6.61 -5.95
C ALA A 73 -7.68 6.59 -7.10
N LYS A 74 -8.15 6.17 -8.28
CA LYS A 74 -7.36 6.20 -9.51
C LYS A 74 -6.68 7.55 -9.73
N GLY A 75 -5.42 7.49 -10.13
CA GLY A 75 -4.60 8.67 -10.35
C GLY A 75 -3.93 9.23 -9.09
N ASP A 76 -4.36 8.85 -7.89
CA ASP A 76 -3.68 9.23 -6.65
C ASP A 76 -2.23 8.74 -6.64
N LEU A 77 -1.34 9.53 -6.02
CA LEU A 77 0.07 9.18 -5.86
C LEU A 77 0.32 8.60 -4.48
N VAL A 78 1.11 7.53 -4.42
CA VAL A 78 1.48 6.85 -3.19
C VAL A 78 2.99 6.83 -3.04
N ILE A 79 3.47 7.42 -1.95
CA ILE A 79 4.87 7.37 -1.52
C ILE A 79 5.06 6.13 -0.65
N VAL A 80 5.95 5.23 -1.06
CA VAL A 80 6.29 4.02 -0.31
C VAL A 80 7.72 4.13 0.22
N PRO A 81 7.93 4.49 1.50
CA PRO A 81 9.28 4.61 2.05
C PRO A 81 9.97 3.26 2.18
N SER A 82 11.27 3.23 1.88
CA SER A 82 12.16 2.09 2.10
C SER A 82 13.44 2.53 2.82
N TRP A 83 14.42 1.63 2.97
CA TRP A 83 15.68 1.93 3.63
C TRP A 83 16.54 2.87 2.76
N GLY A 84 16.70 4.11 3.23
CA GLY A 84 17.45 5.16 2.52
C GLY A 84 16.75 5.73 1.29
N THR A 85 15.73 5.06 0.76
CA THR A 85 15.07 5.39 -0.50
C THR A 85 13.54 5.39 -0.37
N PHE A 86 12.81 5.70 -1.45
CA PHE A 86 11.36 5.53 -1.54
C PHE A 86 10.92 5.24 -2.98
N PHE A 87 9.71 4.69 -3.11
CA PHE A 87 9.02 4.53 -4.38
C PHE A 87 7.96 5.60 -4.54
N VAL A 88 7.65 5.92 -5.80
CA VAL A 88 6.49 6.72 -6.19
C VAL A 88 5.61 5.85 -7.06
N CYS A 89 4.39 5.61 -6.60
CA CYS A 89 3.41 4.79 -7.29
C CYS A 89 2.19 5.64 -7.63
N GLN A 90 1.45 5.25 -8.67
CA GLN A 90 0.16 5.84 -9.01
C GLN A 90 -0.91 4.76 -9.01
N ILE A 91 -2.05 5.01 -8.37
CA ILE A 91 -3.20 4.09 -8.40
C ILE A 91 -3.71 3.97 -9.83
N LYS A 92 -3.81 2.73 -10.34
CA LYS A 92 -4.12 2.44 -11.74
C LYS A 92 -5.61 2.22 -12.00
N GLU A 93 -6.27 1.49 -11.11
CA GLU A 93 -7.66 1.05 -11.28
C GLU A 93 -8.61 1.89 -10.43
N GLU A 94 -9.92 1.75 -10.65
CA GLU A 94 -10.96 2.50 -9.93
C GLU A 94 -11.28 1.92 -8.54
N ARG A 95 -10.85 0.68 -8.26
CA ARG A 95 -11.24 -0.08 -7.07
C ARG A 95 -10.09 -0.96 -6.55
N PRO A 96 -9.92 -1.14 -5.22
CA PRO A 96 -9.02 -2.15 -4.70
C PRO A 96 -9.62 -3.55 -4.87
N VAL A 97 -8.77 -4.56 -4.74
CA VAL A 97 -9.15 -5.97 -4.81
C VAL A 97 -8.77 -6.69 -3.52
N LYS A 98 -9.37 -7.86 -3.29
CA LYS A 98 -8.89 -8.79 -2.26
C LYS A 98 -7.52 -9.31 -2.66
N ILE A 99 -6.68 -9.68 -1.69
CA ILE A 99 -5.30 -10.11 -2.01
C ILE A 99 -5.26 -11.31 -2.96
N GLY A 100 -6.21 -12.25 -2.83
CA GLY A 100 -6.25 -13.43 -3.70
C GLY A 100 -6.41 -13.08 -5.17
N ASP A 101 -7.04 -11.96 -5.50
CA ASP A 101 -7.22 -11.48 -6.88
C ASP A 101 -5.99 -10.72 -7.41
N ALA A 102 -5.03 -10.40 -6.56
CA ALA A 102 -3.70 -9.88 -6.93
C ALA A 102 -2.67 -11.00 -7.17
N PHE A 103 -3.06 -12.27 -6.99
CA PHE A 103 -2.19 -13.42 -7.27
C PHE A 103 -1.89 -13.56 -8.75
N PHE A 104 -0.69 -14.03 -9.06
CA PHE A 104 -0.28 -14.45 -10.40
C PHE A 104 0.66 -15.65 -10.33
N ASP A 105 0.66 -16.45 -11.38
CA ASP A 105 1.52 -17.64 -11.46
C ASP A 105 3.00 -17.26 -11.40
N GLY A 106 3.74 -17.95 -10.54
CA GLY A 106 5.16 -17.68 -10.31
C GLY A 106 5.43 -16.59 -9.27
N LEU A 107 4.41 -16.07 -8.57
CA LEU A 107 4.61 -15.22 -7.40
C LEU A 107 5.47 -15.93 -6.35
N LYS A 108 6.51 -15.23 -5.91
CA LYS A 108 7.49 -15.70 -4.93
C LYS A 108 7.76 -14.61 -3.91
N THR A 109 8.17 -15.01 -2.72
CA THR A 109 8.77 -14.08 -1.76
C THR A 109 10.11 -13.57 -2.29
N TRP A 110 10.66 -12.52 -1.68
CA TRP A 110 11.98 -11.97 -2.04
C TRP A 110 13.15 -12.95 -1.87
N GLN A 111 12.93 -14.09 -1.19
CA GLN A 111 13.90 -15.19 -1.00
C GLN A 111 13.71 -16.29 -2.05
N GLY A 112 12.79 -16.09 -3.00
CA GLY A 112 12.47 -17.06 -4.05
C GLY A 112 11.52 -18.18 -3.61
N MET A 113 10.95 -18.11 -2.40
CA MET A 113 10.01 -19.14 -1.91
C MET A 113 8.68 -19.02 -2.66
N PRO A 114 8.12 -20.14 -3.18
CA PRO A 114 6.82 -20.13 -3.84
C PRO A 114 5.69 -19.63 -2.92
N VAL A 115 4.77 -18.89 -3.51
CA VAL A 115 3.50 -18.49 -2.90
C VAL A 115 2.38 -19.05 -3.75
N THR A 116 1.34 -19.58 -3.11
CA THR A 116 0.12 -20.04 -3.80
C THR A 116 -1.10 -19.30 -3.28
N ARG A 117 -2.18 -19.34 -4.05
CA ARG A 117 -3.49 -18.81 -3.67
C ARG A 117 -4.34 -19.92 -3.09
N HIS A 118 -4.99 -19.65 -1.96
CA HIS A 118 -6.08 -20.45 -1.43
C HIS A 118 -7.28 -19.54 -1.17
N GLU A 119 -8.31 -19.66 -2.00
CA GLU A 119 -9.47 -18.75 -2.00
C GLU A 119 -9.02 -17.28 -2.12
N ASP A 120 -9.31 -16.45 -1.12
CA ASP A 120 -8.95 -15.03 -1.12
C ASP A 120 -7.63 -14.73 -0.40
N ARG A 121 -6.88 -15.75 0.02
CA ARG A 121 -5.64 -15.63 0.80
C ARG A 121 -4.43 -16.10 0.00
N LEU A 122 -3.27 -15.56 0.37
CA LEU A 122 -1.98 -16.02 -0.11
C LEU A 122 -1.32 -16.88 0.96
N ILE A 123 -0.77 -18.02 0.56
CA ILE A 123 -0.17 -19.01 1.46
C ILE A 123 1.26 -19.34 1.04
N SER A 124 2.11 -19.60 2.03
CA SER A 124 3.46 -20.14 1.81
C SER A 124 3.38 -21.63 1.44
N GLU A 125 4.49 -22.15 0.92
CA GLU A 125 4.65 -23.60 0.67
C GLU A 125 4.41 -24.45 1.94
N SER A 126 4.74 -23.93 3.13
CA SER A 126 4.48 -24.59 4.41
C SER A 126 3.03 -24.49 4.90
N GLY A 127 2.12 -23.90 4.11
CA GLY A 127 0.71 -23.73 4.45
C GLY A 127 0.41 -22.54 5.37
N ASN A 128 1.38 -21.67 5.67
CA ASN A 128 1.14 -20.49 6.49
C ASN A 128 0.50 -19.39 5.65
N THR A 129 -0.55 -18.76 6.19
CA THR A 129 -1.18 -17.60 5.53
C THR A 129 -0.35 -16.34 5.75
N PHE A 130 -0.12 -15.58 4.68
CA PHE A 130 0.36 -14.21 4.79
C PHE A 130 -0.81 -13.30 5.14
N ASP A 131 -0.71 -12.52 6.22
CA ASP A 131 -1.72 -11.52 6.56
C ASP A 131 -1.62 -10.31 5.61
N LEU A 132 -2.15 -10.50 4.40
CA LEU A 132 -2.39 -9.49 3.38
C LEU A 132 -3.87 -9.57 3.03
N GLY A 133 -4.65 -8.53 3.28
CA GLY A 133 -6.10 -8.53 3.07
C GLY A 133 -6.48 -8.00 1.69
N PHE A 134 -5.91 -6.87 1.32
CA PHE A 134 -6.34 -6.10 0.15
C PHE A 134 -5.14 -5.59 -0.64
N ALA A 135 -5.36 -5.30 -1.91
CA ALA A 135 -4.37 -4.71 -2.79
C ALA A 135 -4.95 -3.67 -3.74
N TRP A 136 -4.13 -2.71 -4.10
CA TRP A 136 -4.36 -1.81 -5.22
C TRP A 136 -3.44 -2.17 -6.37
N SER A 137 -3.98 -2.21 -7.59
CA SER A 137 -3.13 -2.17 -8.77
C SER A 137 -2.52 -0.77 -8.94
N VAL A 138 -1.21 -0.72 -9.17
CA VAL A 138 -0.44 0.51 -9.25
C VAL A 138 0.54 0.51 -10.42
N ASN A 139 0.75 1.68 -11.00
CA ASN A 139 1.92 1.95 -11.82
C ASN A 139 3.07 2.37 -10.90
N VAL A 140 4.15 1.60 -10.84
CA VAL A 140 5.36 2.02 -10.14
C VAL A 140 6.14 2.97 -11.05
N LEU A 141 5.94 4.28 -10.84
CA LEU A 141 6.53 5.33 -11.67
C LEU A 141 8.04 5.42 -11.46
N TYR A 142 8.46 5.44 -10.20
CA TYR A 142 9.87 5.59 -9.82
C TYR A 142 10.21 4.68 -8.65
N LYS A 143 11.37 4.04 -8.74
CA LYS A 143 11.91 3.10 -7.74
C LYS A 143 13.16 3.68 -7.11
N HIS A 144 13.39 3.36 -5.84
CA HIS A 144 14.64 3.63 -5.12
C HIS A 144 15.13 5.09 -5.16
N ILE A 145 14.23 6.08 -5.13
CA ILE A 145 14.64 7.49 -5.10
C ILE A 145 15.39 7.75 -3.79
N PRO A 146 16.66 8.23 -3.81
CA PRO A 146 17.43 8.51 -2.59
C PRO A 146 16.81 9.64 -1.76
N ARG A 147 16.38 9.33 -0.53
CA ARG A 147 15.76 10.32 0.37
C ARG A 147 16.69 11.48 0.66
N ALA A 148 17.95 11.19 0.97
CA ALA A 148 18.94 12.21 1.35
C ALA A 148 19.23 13.25 0.26
N LYS A 149 18.96 12.92 -1.02
CA LYS A 149 19.20 13.83 -2.14
C LYS A 149 17.93 14.52 -2.62
N PHE A 150 16.80 13.83 -2.60
CA PHE A 150 15.59 14.29 -3.29
C PHE A 150 14.40 14.59 -2.37
N ALA A 151 14.42 14.16 -1.10
CA ALA A 151 13.35 14.48 -0.17
C ALA A 151 13.80 15.61 0.76
N ASP A 152 13.01 16.69 0.81
CA ASP A 152 13.24 17.76 1.79
C ASP A 152 12.95 17.29 3.23
N SER A 153 13.15 18.20 4.19
CA SER A 153 12.96 17.91 5.62
C SER A 153 11.52 17.55 5.97
N LYS A 154 10.51 18.15 5.31
CA LYS A 154 9.09 17.87 5.58
C LYS A 154 8.71 16.48 5.10
N LEU A 155 9.04 16.15 3.84
CA LEU A 155 8.78 14.83 3.26
C LEU A 155 9.57 13.74 4.00
N THR A 156 10.84 14.01 4.33
CA THR A 156 11.67 13.12 5.16
C THR A 156 11.06 12.86 6.52
N SER A 157 10.53 13.89 7.18
CA SER A 157 9.84 13.75 8.47
C SER A 157 8.57 12.92 8.33
N ARG A 158 7.73 13.19 7.32
CA ARG A 158 6.49 12.45 7.09
C ARG A 158 6.74 10.97 6.78
N MET A 159 7.82 10.62 6.11
CA MET A 159 8.20 9.22 5.88
C MET A 159 8.59 8.43 7.14
N LYS A 160 8.76 9.10 8.29
CA LYS A 160 9.07 8.44 9.57
C LYS A 160 7.83 8.05 10.37
N ILE A 161 6.63 8.48 10.00
CA ILE A 161 5.41 8.14 10.75
C ILE A 161 5.23 6.63 10.82
N ARG A 162 4.66 6.12 11.92
CA ARG A 162 4.47 4.67 12.13
C ARG A 162 3.16 4.12 11.55
N GLN A 163 2.27 5.00 11.10
CA GLN A 163 1.03 4.60 10.44
C GLN A 163 1.34 3.90 9.12
N THR A 164 0.60 2.83 8.83
CA THR A 164 0.77 2.05 7.61
C THR A 164 0.26 2.84 6.40
N ASN A 165 -0.84 3.56 6.53
CA ASN A 165 -1.35 4.41 5.45
C ASN A 165 -1.85 5.75 5.99
N ALA A 166 -1.45 6.84 5.34
CA ALA A 166 -1.84 8.19 5.73
C ALA A 166 -2.02 9.10 4.51
N ASN A 167 -3.01 9.99 4.58
CA ASN A 167 -3.11 11.09 3.63
C ASN A 167 -1.99 12.11 3.94
N ILE A 168 -1.23 12.46 2.91
CA ILE A 168 -0.12 13.42 2.97
C ILE A 168 -0.26 14.50 1.90
N SER A 169 -1.49 14.79 1.46
CA SER A 169 -1.78 15.78 0.41
C SER A 169 -1.34 17.19 0.80
N ASP A 170 -1.16 17.46 2.09
CA ASP A 170 -0.53 18.68 2.60
C ASP A 170 0.94 18.85 2.16
N LEU A 171 1.58 17.77 1.70
CA LEU A 171 2.96 17.76 1.16
C LEU A 171 3.01 17.65 -0.36
N LYS A 172 1.92 17.97 -1.08
CA LYS A 172 1.85 17.94 -2.54
C LYS A 172 3.08 18.58 -3.20
N GLU A 173 3.38 19.82 -2.86
CA GLU A 173 4.47 20.59 -3.48
C GLU A 173 5.84 19.96 -3.21
N ASN A 174 6.05 19.43 -1.99
CA ASN A 174 7.28 18.77 -1.59
C ASN A 174 7.50 17.47 -2.40
N ILE A 175 6.43 16.71 -2.63
CA ILE A 175 6.45 15.47 -3.41
C ILE A 175 6.70 15.76 -4.89
N GLU A 176 5.97 16.72 -5.48
CA GLU A 176 6.13 17.08 -6.89
C GLU A 176 7.53 17.64 -7.18
N SER A 177 8.07 18.48 -6.29
CA SER A 177 9.44 18.98 -6.38
C SER A 177 10.47 17.86 -6.30
N SER A 178 10.26 16.90 -5.39
CA SER A 178 11.10 15.70 -5.26
C SER A 178 11.13 14.88 -6.54
N ILE A 179 9.95 14.60 -7.11
CA ILE A 179 9.80 13.86 -8.38
C ILE A 179 10.47 14.61 -9.53
N LYS A 180 10.20 15.92 -9.68
CA LYS A 180 10.80 16.74 -10.75
C LYS A 180 12.33 16.73 -10.67
N SER A 181 12.88 16.88 -9.47
CA SER A 181 14.33 16.86 -9.25
C SER A 181 14.94 15.50 -9.58
N TRP A 182 14.25 14.40 -9.23
CA TRP A 182 14.67 13.04 -9.58
C TRP A 182 14.71 12.82 -11.10
N ILE A 183 13.64 13.21 -11.82
CA ILE A 183 13.56 13.08 -13.28
C ILE A 183 14.71 13.84 -13.94
N LEU A 184 14.90 15.11 -13.57
CA LEU A 184 15.98 15.93 -14.12
C LEU A 184 17.36 15.30 -13.85
N TRP A 185 17.58 14.77 -12.65
CA TRP A 185 18.84 14.10 -12.31
C TRP A 185 19.07 12.85 -13.16
N LYS A 186 18.02 12.07 -13.44
CA LYS A 186 18.09 10.85 -14.27
C LYS A 186 18.35 11.13 -15.75
N GLU A 187 17.94 12.29 -16.26
CA GLU A 187 18.17 12.69 -17.65
C GLU A 187 19.62 13.14 -17.91
N ILE A 188 20.31 13.66 -16.88
CA ILE A 188 21.68 14.17 -16.98
C ILE A 188 22.76 13.22 -16.46
N SER A 189 22.37 12.05 -15.91
CA SER A 189 23.25 11.03 -15.34
C SER A 189 23.44 9.84 -16.28
#